data_AF-A0A1H9FTE0-F1
#
_entry.id   AF-A0A1H9FTE0-F1
#
_cell.length_a   1.000
_cell.length_b   1.000
_cell.length_c   1.000
_cell.angle_alpha   90.00
_cell.angle_beta   90.00
_cell.angle_gamma   90.00
#
_symmetry.space_group_name_H-M   'P 1'
#
loop_
_entity.id
_entity.type
_entity.pdbx_description
1 polymer ?
#
loop_
_entity_poly.entity_id
_entity_poly.type
_entity_poly.pdbx_seq_one_letter_code
_entity_poly.pdbx_strand_id
1 'polypeptide(L)'
;MADGNKLLLECQDGINSMSGGVASNPVGIGHCVGVLQATMDTLDIFHEAGGLPKLVCVPEGGIPMVQSMRVVVQSLEEHPQSLHLNESVLVVAALKNAFPCR
;
A
#
# COMPACT_ATOMS: atom_id res chain seq x y z
N MET A 1 5.08 7.42 15.07
CA MET A 1 5.48 6.03 14.77
C MET A 1 5.09 5.75 13.32
N ALA A 2 5.76 4.83 12.62
CA ALA A 2 5.39 4.43 11.26
C ALA A 2 4.42 3.24 11.38
N ASP A 3 3.13 3.55 11.49
CA ASP A 3 2.06 2.58 11.76
C ASP A 3 0.84 2.81 10.86
N GLY A 4 -0.10 1.87 10.89
CA GLY A 4 -1.30 1.90 10.08
C GLY A 4 -2.19 3.13 10.26
N ASN A 5 -2.20 3.78 11.42
CA ASN A 5 -2.99 5.00 11.61
C ASN A 5 -2.43 6.15 10.78
N LYS A 6 -1.10 6.27 10.76
CA LYS A 6 -0.41 7.29 9.96
C LYS A 6 -0.59 7.00 8.47
N LEU A 7 -0.32 5.76 8.05
CA LEU A 7 -0.47 5.34 6.66
C LEU A 7 -1.89 5.56 6.12
N LEU A 8 -2.91 5.26 6.93
CA LEU A 8 -4.32 5.44 6.56
C LEU A 8 -4.61 6.90 6.16
N LEU A 9 -4.24 7.86 7.02
CA LEU A 9 -4.47 9.28 6.78
C LEU A 9 -3.72 9.77 5.53
N GLU A 10 -2.46 9.39 5.41
CA GLU A 10 -1.60 9.81 4.31
C GLU A 10 -2.06 9.26 2.94
N CYS A 11 -2.52 8.02 2.91
CA CYS A 11 -3.06 7.43 1.69
C CYS A 11 -4.46 7.97 1.34
N GLN A 12 -5.30 8.27 2.33
CA GLN A 12 -6.57 8.97 2.10
C GLN A 12 -6.34 10.36 1.49
N ASP A 13 -5.39 11.13 2.00
CA ASP A 13 -4.98 12.42 1.42
C ASP A 13 -4.48 12.26 -0.03
N GLY A 14 -3.74 11.18 -0.30
CA GLY A 14 -3.27 10.83 -1.65
C GLY A 14 -4.42 10.58 -2.62
N ILE A 15 -5.40 9.76 -2.22
CA ILE A 15 -6.59 9.48 -3.02
C ILE A 15 -7.39 10.76 -3.30
N ASN A 16 -7.56 11.61 -2.28
CA ASN A 16 -8.29 12.88 -2.40
C ASN A 16 -7.61 13.82 -3.40
N SER A 17 -6.28 13.98 -3.29
CA SER A 17 -5.47 14.78 -4.21
C SER A 17 -5.57 14.28 -5.66
N MET A 18 -5.44 12.96 -5.86
CA MET A 18 -5.52 12.34 -7.19
C MET A 18 -6.94 12.37 -7.80
N SER A 19 -7.96 12.61 -6.98
CA SER A 19 -9.36 12.74 -7.43
C SER A 19 -9.74 14.20 -7.76
N GLY A 20 -8.77 15.12 -7.80
CA GLY A 20 -8.98 16.54 -8.09
C GLY A 20 -9.18 17.43 -6.85
N GLY A 21 -8.99 16.87 -5.65
CA GLY A 21 -8.97 17.63 -4.40
C GLY A 21 -7.64 18.36 -4.17
N VAL A 22 -7.60 19.20 -3.14
CA VAL A 22 -6.38 19.89 -2.71
C VAL A 22 -5.61 19.00 -1.74
N ALA A 23 -4.31 18.82 -1.99
CA ALA A 23 -3.42 18.11 -1.08
C ALA A 23 -3.29 18.86 0.26
N SER A 24 -3.87 18.30 1.31
CA SER A 24 -3.75 18.76 2.71
C SER A 24 -2.34 18.56 3.27
N ASN A 25 -1.69 17.45 2.90
CA ASN A 25 -0.36 17.07 3.38
C ASN A 25 0.50 16.45 2.25
N PRO A 26 1.15 17.25 1.40
CA PRO A 26 1.95 16.74 0.27
C PRO A 26 3.08 15.77 0.68
N VAL A 27 3.69 16.00 1.85
CA VAL A 27 4.74 15.13 2.38
C VAL A 27 4.16 13.76 2.78
N GLY A 28 2.99 13.76 3.43
CA GLY A 28 2.27 12.53 3.75
C GLY A 28 1.88 11.73 2.52
N ILE A 29 1.37 12.40 1.48
CA ILE A 29 1.07 11.74 0.20
C ILE A 29 2.32 11.07 -0.38
N GLY A 30 3.46 11.78 -0.39
CA GLY A 30 4.74 11.23 -0.82
C GLY A 30 5.18 10.03 0.01
N HIS A 31 4.94 10.07 1.32
CA HIS A 31 5.23 8.95 2.22
C HIS A 31 4.36 7.72 1.90
N CYS A 32 3.04 7.87 1.73
CA CYS A 32 2.16 6.77 1.32
C CYS A 32 2.63 6.14 0.00
N VAL A 33 2.89 6.97 -1.04
CA VAL A 33 3.40 6.48 -2.33
C VAL A 33 4.71 5.71 -2.14
N GLY A 34 5.63 6.26 -1.36
CA GLY A 34 6.92 5.65 -1.08
C GLY A 34 6.80 4.30 -0.39
N VAL A 35 5.94 4.18 0.63
CA VAL A 35 5.71 2.90 1.34
C VAL A 35 5.09 1.86 0.41
N LEU A 36 4.09 2.23 -0.39
CA LEU A 36 3.45 1.33 -1.35
C LEU A 36 4.45 0.81 -2.39
N GLN A 37 5.19 1.72 -3.00
CA GLN A 37 6.18 1.38 -4.02
C GLN A 37 7.32 0.55 -3.43
N ALA A 38 7.95 1.00 -2.35
CA ALA A 38 9.07 0.29 -1.74
C ALA A 38 8.67 -1.11 -1.25
N THR A 39 7.44 -1.28 -0.75
CA THR A 39 6.95 -2.59 -0.34
C THR A 39 6.80 -3.54 -1.53
N MET A 40 6.22 -3.08 -2.65
CA MET A 40 6.10 -3.88 -3.86
C MET A 40 7.47 -4.21 -4.47
N ASP A 41 8.34 -3.22 -4.63
CA ASP A 41 9.70 -3.39 -5.14
C ASP A 41 10.48 -4.41 -4.28
N THR A 42 10.33 -4.33 -2.95
CA THR A 42 10.96 -5.29 -2.03
C THR A 42 10.45 -6.71 -2.24
N LEU A 43 9.13 -6.90 -2.37
CA LEU A 43 8.55 -8.21 -2.64
C LEU A 43 9.04 -8.80 -3.97
N ASP A 44 9.13 -7.98 -5.01
CA ASP A 44 9.61 -8.40 -6.33
C ASP A 44 11.10 -8.75 -6.28
N ILE A 45 11.94 -7.94 -5.63
CA ILE A 45 13.37 -8.23 -5.41
C ILE A 45 13.55 -9.57 -4.68
N PHE A 46 12.78 -9.80 -3.62
CA PHE A 46 12.85 -11.06 -2.86
C PHE A 46 12.42 -12.27 -3.69
N HIS A 47 11.47 -12.10 -4.61
CA HIS A 47 11.09 -13.15 -5.55
C HIS A 47 12.17 -13.40 -6.60
N GLU A 48 12.60 -12.36 -7.31
CA GLU A 48 13.51 -12.48 -8.46
C GLU A 48 14.94 -12.83 -8.05
N ALA A 49 15.49 -12.15 -7.04
CA ALA A 49 16.87 -12.37 -6.59
C ALA A 49 16.96 -13.42 -5.47
N GLY A 50 15.92 -13.52 -4.63
CA GLY A 50 15.90 -14.42 -3.48
C GLY A 50 15.29 -15.79 -3.75
N GLY A 51 14.64 -16.00 -4.89
CA GLY A 51 13.94 -17.24 -5.21
C GLY A 51 12.74 -17.53 -4.30
N LEU A 52 12.23 -16.52 -3.59
CA LEU A 52 11.06 -16.67 -2.74
C LEU A 52 9.77 -16.72 -3.58
N PRO A 53 8.71 -17.40 -3.12
CA PRO A 53 7.42 -17.36 -3.80
C PRO A 53 6.87 -15.93 -3.88
N LYS A 54 6.20 -15.58 -4.99
CA LYS A 54 5.45 -14.31 -5.07
C LYS A 54 4.37 -14.27 -3.99
N LEU A 55 4.35 -13.19 -3.21
CA LEU A 55 3.31 -12.96 -2.19
C LEU A 55 2.12 -12.17 -2.73
N VAL A 56 2.32 -11.37 -3.77
CA VAL A 56 1.31 -10.52 -4.41
C VAL A 56 1.41 -10.72 -5.91
N CYS A 57 0.29 -11.02 -6.57
CA CYS A 57 0.24 -11.27 -8.01
C CYS A 57 -0.69 -10.26 -8.70
N VAL A 58 -0.12 -9.12 -9.08
CA VAL A 58 -0.84 -8.07 -9.81
C VAL A 58 -1.09 -8.46 -11.28
N PRO A 59 -2.12 -7.91 -11.94
CA PRO A 59 -2.37 -8.13 -13.37
C PRO A 59 -1.20 -7.69 -14.26
N GLU A 60 -1.17 -8.19 -15.50
CA GLU A 60 -0.26 -7.68 -16.53
C GLU A 60 -0.46 -6.17 -16.73
N GLY A 61 0.64 -5.41 -16.74
CA GLY A 61 0.61 -3.94 -16.77
C GLY A 61 0.57 -3.28 -15.38
N GLY A 62 0.50 -4.08 -14.31
CA GLY A 62 0.50 -3.58 -12.93
C GLY A 62 -0.83 -2.97 -12.50
N ILE A 63 -0.83 -2.29 -11.36
CA ILE A 63 -1.99 -1.57 -10.84
C ILE A 63 -1.67 -0.07 -10.75
N PRO A 64 -2.61 0.82 -11.12
CA PRO A 64 -2.43 2.26 -10.92
C PRO A 64 -2.17 2.57 -9.45
N MET A 65 -1.27 3.51 -9.15
CA MET A 65 -0.92 3.86 -7.77
C MET A 65 -2.14 4.24 -6.92
N VAL A 66 -3.10 4.97 -7.50
CA VAL A 66 -4.37 5.32 -6.83
C VAL A 66 -5.21 4.08 -6.50
N GLN A 67 -5.15 3.02 -7.30
CA GLN A 67 -5.82 1.75 -7.01
C GLN A 67 -5.13 1.02 -5.86
N SER A 68 -3.78 1.02 -5.82
CA SER A 68 -3.01 0.49 -4.69
C SER A 68 -3.40 1.19 -3.39
N MET A 69 -3.47 2.52 -3.40
CA MET A 69 -3.91 3.31 -2.25
C MET A 69 -5.32 2.92 -1.79
N ARG A 70 -6.28 2.81 -2.73
CA ARG A 70 -7.67 2.45 -2.42
C ARG A 70 -7.77 1.08 -1.75
N VAL A 71 -7.06 0.08 -2.28
CA VAL A 71 -7.02 -1.27 -1.71
C VAL A 71 -6.45 -1.25 -0.29
N VAL A 72 -5.35 -0.53 -0.08
CA VAL A 72 -4.72 -0.43 1.25
C VAL A 72 -5.61 0.32 2.23
N VAL A 73 -6.16 1.48 1.86
CA VAL A 73 -7.07 2.25 2.71
C VAL A 73 -8.29 1.42 3.11
N GLN A 74 -8.93 0.74 2.16
CA GLN A 74 -10.06 -0.14 2.45
C GLN A 74 -9.68 -1.23 3.47
N SER A 75 -8.56 -1.92 3.23
CA SER A 75 -8.09 -2.98 4.14
C SER A 75 -7.78 -2.46 5.55
N LEU A 76 -7.24 -1.25 5.68
CA LEU A 76 -6.95 -0.62 6.96
C LEU A 76 -8.23 -0.22 7.71
N GLU A 77 -9.21 0.34 7.00
CA GLU A 77 -10.51 0.72 7.56
C GLU A 77 -11.32 -0.49 8.05
N GLU A 78 -11.23 -1.62 7.34
CA GLU A 78 -11.88 -2.88 7.72
C GLU A 78 -11.22 -3.58 8.92
N HIS A 79 -9.98 -3.22 9.26
CA HIS A 79 -9.19 -3.89 10.32
C HIS A 79 -8.53 -2.90 11.31
N PRO A 80 -9.31 -2.09 12.04
CA PRO A 80 -8.79 -1.05 12.93
C PRO A 80 -7.88 -1.58 14.05
N GLN A 81 -8.12 -2.82 14.52
CA GLN A 81 -7.29 -3.49 15.53
C GLN A 81 -5.85 -3.70 15.08
N SER A 82 -5.60 -3.75 13.77
CA SER A 82 -4.27 -4.00 13.19
C SER A 82 -3.48 -2.71 12.95
N LEU A 83 -4.07 -1.52 13.14
CA LEU A 83 -3.43 -0.24 12.79
C LEU A 83 -2.19 0.09 13.63
N HIS A 84 -1.94 -0.63 14.73
CA HIS A 84 -0.71 -0.50 15.50
C HIS A 84 0.50 -1.20 14.84
N LEU A 85 0.28 -2.00 13.80
CA LEU A 85 1.32 -2.72 13.09
C LEU A 85 2.09 -1.82 12.13
N ASN A 86 3.26 -2.29 11.71
CA ASN A 86 4.11 -1.61 10.73
C ASN A 86 3.40 -1.45 9.37
N GLU A 87 3.65 -0.31 8.73
CA GLU A 87 3.01 0.10 7.48
C GLU A 87 3.25 -0.90 6.33
N SER A 88 4.50 -1.35 6.12
CA SER A 88 4.80 -2.34 5.09
C SER A 88 4.13 -3.68 5.36
N VAL A 89 4.05 -4.12 6.62
CA VAL A 89 3.31 -5.35 6.98
C VAL A 89 1.83 -5.24 6.58
N LEU A 90 1.21 -4.09 6.85
CA LEU A 90 -0.18 -3.83 6.50
C LEU A 90 -0.39 -3.73 4.98
N VAL A 91 0.54 -3.09 4.26
CA VAL A 91 0.51 -3.04 2.78
C VAL A 91 0.60 -4.44 2.18
N VAL A 92 1.55 -5.27 2.63
CA VAL A 92 1.66 -6.66 2.16
C VAL A 92 0.38 -7.43 2.43
N ALA A 93 -0.19 -7.32 3.63
CA ALA A 93 -1.42 -8.01 3.99
C ALA A 93 -2.61 -7.58 3.11
N ALA A 94 -2.78 -6.28 2.90
CA ALA A 94 -3.85 -5.72 2.05
C ALA A 94 -3.71 -6.19 0.59
N LEU A 95 -2.52 -6.02 0.00
CA LEU A 95 -2.28 -6.34 -1.40
C LEU A 95 -2.31 -7.86 -1.66
N LYS A 96 -1.82 -8.68 -0.72
CA LYS A 96 -1.90 -10.14 -0.82
C LYS A 96 -3.36 -10.62 -0.82
N ASN A 97 -4.22 -10.01 -0.02
CA ASN A 97 -5.63 -10.36 0.02
C ASN A 97 -6.36 -9.93 -1.25
N ALA A 98 -6.04 -8.76 -1.80
CA ALA A 98 -6.66 -8.25 -3.02
C ALA A 98 -6.14 -8.94 -4.31
N PHE A 99 -4.87 -9.32 -4.32
CA PHE A 99 -4.17 -9.90 -5.47
C PHE A 99 -3.44 -11.20 -5.09
N PRO A 100 -4.17 -12.24 -4.66
CA PRO A 100 -3.56 -13.50 -4.28
C PRO A 100 -2.95 -14.22 -5.50
N CYS A 101 -1.75 -14.78 -5.32
CA CYS A 101 -1.17 -15.70 -6.28
C CYS A 101 -1.93 -17.03 -6.28
N ARG A 102 -2.21 -17.58 -7.47
CA ARG A 102 -2.90 -18.86 -7.67
C ARG A 102 -1.96 -19.92 -8.19
#